data_AF-A0A7K7NZV2-F1
#
_entry.id   AF-A0A7K7NZV2-F1
#
_cell.length_a   1.000
_cell.length_b   1.000
_cell.length_c   1.000
_cell.angle_alpha   90.00
_cell.angle_beta   90.00
_cell.angle_gamma   90.00
#
_symmetry.space_group_name_H-M   'P 1'
#
loop_
_entity.id
_entity.type
_entity.pdbx_description
1 polymer ?
#
loop_
_entity_poly.entity_id
_entity_poly.type
_entity_poly.pdbx_seq_one_letter_code
_entity_poly.pdbx_strand_id
1 'polypeptide(L)'
;NGPAKGPACPRPRRSPAPPQPRPCKETFNVFYHEADADTATALTPPWMENPYIKVDTVAAEHLSRPTASAGGGRPAGRINRKTLRLGPLSRAGFYLA
;
A
#
# COMPACT_ATOMS: atom_id res chain seq x y z
N ASN A 1 -50.98 -41.75 -22.30
CA ASN A 1 -51.03 -41.00 -21.04
C ASN A 1 -49.67 -40.98 -20.37
N GLY A 2 -48.80 -40.04 -20.74
CA GLY A 2 -47.54 -39.77 -20.03
C GLY A 2 -47.64 -38.40 -19.35
N PRO A 3 -47.11 -38.20 -18.13
CA PRO A 3 -47.28 -36.95 -17.41
C PRO A 3 -46.45 -35.84 -18.06
N ALA A 4 -47.10 -34.73 -18.38
CA ALA A 4 -46.45 -33.54 -18.90
C ALA A 4 -45.49 -32.95 -17.84
N LYS A 5 -44.22 -32.79 -18.20
CA LYS A 5 -43.20 -32.14 -17.38
C LYS A 5 -43.54 -30.66 -17.26
N GLY A 6 -43.91 -30.21 -16.05
CA GLY A 6 -44.15 -28.80 -15.75
C GLY A 6 -42.90 -27.94 -15.96
N PRO A 7 -43.05 -26.62 -16.17
CA PRO A 7 -41.94 -25.72 -16.46
C PRO A 7 -40.96 -25.64 -15.28
N ALA A 8 -39.66 -25.77 -15.56
CA ALA A 8 -38.62 -25.68 -14.55
C ALA A 8 -38.53 -24.26 -13.97
N CYS A 9 -38.49 -24.14 -12.64
CA CYS A 9 -38.24 -22.87 -11.97
C CYS A 9 -36.92 -22.24 -12.45
N PRO A 10 -36.89 -20.94 -12.80
CA PRO A 10 -35.65 -20.26 -13.16
C PRO A 10 -34.67 -20.28 -11.97
N ARG A 11 -33.43 -20.73 -12.20
CA ARG A 11 -32.39 -20.64 -11.18
C ARG A 11 -32.09 -19.16 -10.89
N PRO A 12 -31.99 -18.75 -9.62
CA PRO A 12 -31.65 -17.36 -9.30
C PRO A 12 -30.26 -17.02 -9.88
N ARG A 13 -30.17 -15.91 -10.63
CA ARG A 13 -28.88 -15.39 -11.09
C ARG A 13 -28.06 -15.01 -9.86
N ARG A 14 -26.87 -15.60 -9.75
CA ARG A 14 -25.92 -15.32 -8.66
C ARG A 14 -25.55 -13.83 -8.74
N SER A 15 -25.90 -13.06 -7.72
CA SER A 15 -25.52 -11.65 -7.62
C SER A 15 -24.00 -11.50 -7.71
N PRO A 16 -23.47 -10.41 -8.30
CA PRO A 16 -22.03 -10.15 -8.31
C PRO A 16 -21.51 -10.10 -6.87
N ALA A 17 -20.41 -10.80 -6.60
CA ALA A 17 -19.73 -10.67 -5.32
C ALA A 17 -19.23 -9.22 -5.16
N PRO A 18 -19.29 -8.64 -3.95
CA PRO A 18 -18.73 -7.32 -3.70
C PRO A 18 -17.22 -7.33 -4.04
N PRO A 19 -16.68 -6.21 -4.55
CA PRO A 19 -15.25 -6.11 -4.80
C PRO A 19 -14.50 -6.38 -3.50
N GLN A 20 -13.53 -7.30 -3.56
CA GLN A 20 -12.73 -7.65 -2.40
C GLN A 20 -12.01 -6.39 -1.90
N PRO A 21 -12.11 -6.03 -0.61
CA PRO A 21 -11.33 -4.93 -0.06
C PRO A 21 -9.85 -5.25 -0.27
N ARG A 22 -9.09 -4.25 -0.73
CA ARG A 22 -7.64 -4.44 -0.91
C ARG A 22 -7.04 -4.82 0.45
N PRO A 23 -6.13 -5.81 0.48
CA PRO A 23 -5.51 -6.20 1.74
C PRO A 23 -4.79 -4.98 2.34
N CYS A 24 -5.01 -4.77 3.64
CA CYS A 24 -4.25 -3.78 4.40
C CYS A 24 -2.75 -4.08 4.24
N LYS A 25 -1.96 -3.03 3.99
CA LYS A 25 -0.50 -3.13 3.91
C LYS A 25 0.11 -2.50 5.16
N GLU A 26 1.16 -3.13 5.66
CA GLU A 26 1.90 -2.71 6.85
C GLU A 26 3.35 -2.31 6.50
N THR A 27 3.57 -2.02 5.21
CA THR A 27 4.87 -1.69 4.62
C THR A 27 4.75 -0.47 3.71
N PHE A 28 5.79 0.35 3.65
CA PHE A 28 5.94 1.41 2.65
C PHE A 28 7.26 1.24 1.89
N ASN A 29 7.33 1.77 0.67
CA ASN A 29 8.58 1.80 -0.08
C ASN A 29 9.29 3.12 0.18
N VAL A 30 10.61 3.13 0.12
CA VAL A 30 11.44 4.34 0.09
C VAL A 30 12.18 4.39 -1.24
N PHE A 31 12.16 5.55 -1.89
CA PHE A 31 12.87 5.80 -3.13
C PHE A 31 13.74 7.06 -3.02
N TYR A 32 14.73 7.19 -3.90
CA TYR A 32 15.49 8.43 -4.08
C TYR A 32 15.64 8.82 -5.56
N HIS A 33 15.82 10.11 -5.82
CA HIS A 33 16.12 10.64 -7.15
C HIS A 33 17.19 11.75 -7.04
N GLU A 34 18.31 11.57 -7.71
CA GLU A 34 19.42 12.54 -7.74
C GLU A 34 19.13 13.69 -8.72
N ALA A 35 19.49 14.92 -8.35
CA ALA A 35 19.36 16.10 -9.20
C ALA A 35 20.52 17.08 -8.97
N ASP A 36 20.91 17.82 -10.01
CA ASP A 36 21.98 18.82 -9.93
C ASP A 36 21.51 20.18 -9.39
N ALA A 37 20.19 20.39 -9.33
CA ALA A 37 19.55 21.58 -8.79
C ALA A 37 18.15 21.25 -8.25
N ASP A 38 17.53 22.20 -7.55
CA ASP A 38 16.15 22.05 -7.07
C ASP A 38 15.14 22.26 -8.21
N THR A 39 14.80 21.18 -8.92
CA THR A 39 13.94 21.20 -10.13
C THR A 39 12.64 20.41 -9.95
N ALA A 40 12.32 19.97 -8.74
CA ALA A 40 11.09 19.23 -8.48
C ALA A 40 9.86 20.14 -8.67
N THR A 41 8.82 19.59 -9.29
CA THR A 41 7.51 20.21 -9.43
C THR A 41 6.42 19.26 -8.96
N ALA A 42 5.16 19.67 -9.02
CA ALA A 42 4.04 18.79 -8.68
C ALA A 42 3.99 17.50 -9.52
N LEU A 43 4.58 17.50 -10.73
CA LEU A 43 4.52 16.38 -11.68
C LEU A 43 5.89 15.82 -12.07
N THR A 44 6.99 16.49 -11.72
CA THR A 44 8.36 16.10 -12.11
C THR A 44 9.28 16.01 -10.89
N PRO A 45 10.10 14.95 -10.76
CA PRO A 45 10.10 13.73 -11.58
C PRO A 45 8.77 12.94 -11.44
N PRO A 46 8.37 12.16 -12.45
CA PRO A 46 7.13 11.38 -12.39
C PRO A 46 7.04 10.51 -11.13
N TRP A 47 5.86 10.44 -10.51
CA TRP A 47 5.59 9.70 -9.27
C TRP A 47 5.50 8.19 -9.49
N MET A 48 6.60 7.59 -9.95
CA MET A 48 6.72 6.17 -10.27
C MET A 48 8.18 5.72 -10.18
N GLU A 49 8.38 4.41 -10.07
CA GLU A 49 9.71 3.80 -10.20
C GLU A 49 10.27 4.10 -11.60
N ASN A 50 11.54 4.51 -11.66
CA ASN A 50 12.19 5.04 -12.86
C ASN A 50 11.51 6.35 -13.36
N PRO A 51 11.93 7.53 -12.85
CA PRO A 51 13.32 7.86 -12.54
C PRO A 51 13.71 7.70 -11.06
N TYR A 52 12.75 7.47 -10.17
CA TYR A 52 13.04 7.15 -8.77
C TYR A 52 13.65 5.76 -8.64
N ILE A 53 14.75 5.67 -7.89
CA ILE A 53 15.44 4.42 -7.59
C ILE A 53 14.93 3.89 -6.25
N LYS A 54 14.45 2.66 -6.24
CA LYS A 54 13.95 2.03 -5.02
C LYS A 54 15.08 1.66 -4.07
N VAL A 55 14.95 2.08 -2.82
CA VAL A 55 15.92 1.81 -1.74
C VAL A 55 15.55 0.55 -0.99
N ASP A 56 14.34 0.49 -0.44
CA ASP A 56 13.87 -0.63 0.37
C ASP A 56 12.33 -0.66 0.43
N THR A 57 11.78 -1.81 0.81
CA THR A 57 10.39 -1.94 1.27
C THR A 57 10.42 -2.04 2.80
N VAL A 58 10.15 -0.92 3.47
CA VAL A 58 10.24 -0.81 4.92
C VAL A 58 8.96 -1.34 5.58
N ALA A 59 9.12 -2.36 6.42
CA ALA A 59 8.08 -2.88 7.29
C ALA A 59 8.20 -2.29 8.71
N ALA A 60 7.07 -2.23 9.42
CA ALA A 60 7.07 -1.94 10.85
C ALA A 60 7.45 -3.19 11.66
N GLU A 61 8.34 -3.03 12.64
CA GLU A 61 8.66 -4.09 13.62
C GLU A 61 7.56 -4.18 14.70
N HIS A 62 7.02 -3.02 15.08
CA HIS A 62 5.98 -2.87 16.08
C HIS A 62 4.72 -2.32 15.43
N LEU A 63 3.69 -3.16 15.36
CA LEU A 63 2.37 -2.75 14.92
C LEU A 63 1.58 -2.21 16.12
N SER A 64 1.06 -0.99 15.98
CA SER A 64 0.14 -0.41 16.94
C SER A 64 -1.17 -1.18 16.88
N ARG A 65 -1.43 -2.02 17.90
CA ARG A 65 -2.71 -2.73 18.01
C ARG A 65 -3.70 -1.87 18.80
N PRO A 66 -4.93 -1.70 18.31
CA PRO A 66 -6.02 -1.21 19.15
C PRO A 66 -6.16 -2.16 20.34
N THR A 67 -6.03 -1.65 21.57
CA THR A 67 -6.21 -2.50 22.75
C THR A 67 -7.67 -2.95 22.81
N ALA A 68 -7.92 -4.25 22.71
CA ALA A 68 -9.26 -4.84 22.81
C ALA A 68 -9.86 -4.81 24.23
N SER A 69 -9.22 -4.13 25.19
CA SER A 69 -9.79 -3.92 26.52
C SER A 69 -10.53 -2.58 26.55
N ALA A 70 -11.83 -2.67 26.77
CA ALA A 70 -12.74 -1.57 26.95
C ALA A 70 -12.22 -0.52 27.94
N GLY A 71 -12.35 0.76 27.58
CA GLY A 71 -12.16 1.88 28.52
C GLY A 71 -10.97 2.79 28.21
N GLY A 72 -11.05 3.56 27.12
CA GLY A 72 -10.39 4.87 27.03
C GLY A 72 -8.85 4.95 27.00
N GLY A 73 -8.12 3.83 26.98
CA GLY A 73 -6.66 3.83 26.90
C GLY A 73 -6.15 4.25 25.51
N ARG A 74 -5.22 5.22 25.45
CA ARG A 74 -4.51 5.60 24.22
C ARG A 74 -3.86 4.36 23.59
N PRO A 75 -3.87 4.21 22.26
CA PRO A 75 -3.21 3.09 21.60
C PRO A 75 -1.73 3.04 22.00
N ALA A 76 -1.33 1.94 22.64
CA ALA A 76 0.05 1.70 23.07
C ALA A 76 0.89 1.28 21.86
N GLY A 77 1.23 2.24 20.99
CA GLY A 77 2.14 2.03 19.86
C GLY A 77 3.59 2.31 20.24
N ARG A 78 4.53 1.49 19.74
CA ARG A 78 5.97 1.80 19.77
C ARG A 78 6.39 2.44 18.45
N ILE A 79 7.32 3.40 18.51
CA ILE A 79 7.89 4.02 17.31
C ILE A 79 8.86 3.04 16.64
N ASN A 80 8.72 2.86 15.33
CA ASN A 80 9.63 2.07 14.51
C ASN A 80 10.76 2.95 13.97
N ARG A 81 11.99 2.43 13.90
CA ARG A 81 13.15 3.14 13.34
C ARG A 81 13.88 2.22 12.36
N LYS A 82 14.13 2.72 11.15
CA LYS A 82 14.91 2.05 10.11
C LYS A 82 16.01 3.00 9.63
N THR A 83 17.23 2.50 9.52
CA THR A 83 18.36 3.23 8.90
C THR A 83 18.63 2.60 7.54
N LEU A 84 18.64 3.43 6.50
CA LEU A 84 18.89 3.02 5.12
C LEU A 84 20.16 3.71 4.61
N ARG A 85 20.89 3.05 3.71
CA ARG A 85 22.06 3.62 3.03
C ARG A 85 21.69 3.90 1.58
N LEU A 86 22.03 5.08 1.09
CA LEU A 86 21.78 5.54 -0.27
C LEU A 86 23.12 5.68 -1.00
N GLY A 87 23.19 5.28 -2.27
CA GLY A 87 24.31 5.60 -3.15
C GLY A 87 25.17 4.42 -3.62
N PRO A 88 26.28 4.70 -4.32
CA PRO A 88 26.99 6.00 -4.37
C PRO A 88 26.19 7.12 -5.04
N LEU A 89 26.22 8.31 -4.45
CA LEU A 89 25.61 9.52 -5.01
C LEU A 89 26.67 10.31 -5.79
N SER A 90 26.26 10.95 -6.89
CA SER A 90 27.15 11.62 -7.84
C SER A 90 26.69 13.00 -8.28
N ARG A 91 25.40 13.33 -8.14
CA ARG A 91 24.85 14.68 -8.44
C ARG A 91 24.94 15.63 -7.26
N ALA A 92 24.59 16.90 -7.48
CA ALA A 92 24.65 17.94 -6.45
C ALA A 92 23.71 17.70 -5.25
N GLY A 93 22.58 17.01 -5.45
CA GLY A 93 21.61 16.69 -4.40
C GLY A 93 20.66 15.56 -4.78
N PHE A 94 19.68 15.29 -3.90
CA PHE A 94 18.67 14.26 -4.13
C PHE A 94 17.36 14.54 -3.38
N TYR A 95 16.28 13.91 -3.85
CA TYR A 95 14.98 13.87 -3.20
C TYR A 95 14.67 12.46 -2.67
N LEU A 96 13.87 12.36 -1.61
CA LEU A 96 13.32 11.11 -1.08
C LEU A 96 11.80 11.08 -1.28
N ALA A 97 11.27 9.90 -1.59
CA ALA A 97 9.84 9.65 -1.79
C ALA A 97 9.40 8.34 -1.14
#